data_AF-A0AAU5QJM4-F1
#
_entry.id   AF-A0AAU5QJM4-F1
#
_cell.length_a   1.000
_cell.length_b   1.000
_cell.length_c   1.000
_cell.angle_alpha   90.00
_cell.angle_beta   90.00
_cell.angle_gamma   90.00
#
_symmetry.space_group_name_H-M   'P 1'
#
loop_
_entity.id
_entity.type
_entity.pdbx_description
1 polymer ?
#
loop_
_entity_poly.entity_id
_entity_poly.type
_entity_poly.pdbx_seq_one_letter_code
_entity_poly.pdbx_strand_id
1 'polypeptide(L)'
;MLKLLGLLGVSTAAVAFGYREDLTPGAPKPFAQESSNDRPFEPQVSFPPRSVREENGHAGSDRWLSDPRAPLTSSDRARQIQGYASATSIGQGDVIDFHVSARSSRTFRISIFRLGHYGGKGARLRLTSPVLRAQHHRTPEADPDTGSIACEWPASWSLRIPFGWMSGLYQAVFTADDGFRAATPFVVREAERASDLLVVLPFTTYQAYNMWPKDRRSGKNLYRGYRPDGTIGGADSRAYEVSFDRPYSGAGIPSWFHLDTSFIDWAERSGLDVTYASSLDLHDGSVDTTQYRAVFFPGHDEYWSADMLDSARKSVAAGTHLAFLTSNNVYFHVRLKPSPSRRNERTAGTRPTTRTMACYKSKTDPAPDRAGRTSRWREVEPGRRRAEQGLLGIQFNGIVAKPVPLVVKESGHWLWAGTGVRDGDELPGMVGVEADRLDPTAPTPVGSRLTLLAESPYQDPRTVAAPAIQHTAVTEYRNGALVFVAGTFHWPLALTAPEHLNEKIQKATENLVARMVREQP
;
A
#
# COMPACT_ATOMS: atom_id res chain seq x y z
N MET A 1 9.19 -5.56 55.47
CA MET A 1 9.44 -4.99 56.81
C MET A 1 8.88 -3.58 56.79
N LEU A 2 7.89 -3.25 57.65
CA LEU A 2 7.15 -1.96 57.81
C LEU A 2 6.56 -1.34 56.50
N LYS A 3 5.25 -1.12 56.26
CA LYS A 3 4.08 -0.62 57.03
C LYS A 3 4.15 0.87 57.43
N LEU A 4 3.06 1.61 57.07
CA LEU A 4 2.52 2.86 57.67
C LEU A 4 3.25 4.22 57.39
N LEU A 5 2.61 5.41 57.40
CA LEU A 5 1.19 5.88 57.43
C LEU A 5 1.12 7.42 57.10
N GLY A 6 -0.08 7.97 56.81
CA GLY A 6 -0.46 9.40 56.99
C GLY A 6 -0.86 10.13 55.70
N LEU A 7 -2.11 10.54 55.39
CA LEU A 7 -3.42 10.73 56.07
C LEU A 7 -3.72 12.13 56.68
N LEU A 8 -4.94 12.65 56.37
CA LEU A 8 -5.65 13.87 56.84
C LEU A 8 -5.11 15.23 56.31
N GLY A 9 -5.91 16.26 55.97
CA GLY A 9 -7.38 16.51 55.93
C GLY A 9 -7.63 17.92 55.31
N VAL A 10 -8.77 18.63 55.32
CA VAL A 10 -10.18 18.46 55.78
C VAL A 10 -11.10 19.35 54.88
N SER A 11 -12.42 19.12 54.84
CA SER A 11 -13.42 19.83 54.00
C SER A 11 -13.89 21.23 54.46
N THR A 12 -14.50 21.98 53.52
CA THR A 12 -15.77 22.76 53.54
C THR A 12 -15.61 24.15 52.86
N ALA A 13 -16.61 24.81 52.26
CA ALA A 13 -18.08 24.65 52.31
C ALA A 13 -18.76 24.96 50.95
N ALA A 14 -20.05 24.63 50.83
CA ALA A 14 -20.94 25.11 49.77
C ALA A 14 -21.98 26.08 50.36
N VAL A 15 -22.40 27.08 49.58
CA VAL A 15 -23.59 27.91 49.87
C VAL A 15 -24.43 28.01 48.60
N ALA A 16 -25.71 27.70 48.72
CA ALA A 16 -26.71 27.91 47.68
C ALA A 16 -27.92 28.61 48.30
N PHE A 17 -28.46 29.62 47.60
CA PHE A 17 -29.78 30.19 47.79
C PHE A 17 -30.25 30.74 46.43
N GLY A 18 -31.55 30.79 46.18
CA GLY A 18 -32.08 31.20 44.88
C GLY A 18 -33.51 31.75 44.90
N TYR A 19 -34.02 31.98 43.68
CA TYR A 19 -35.43 32.22 43.29
C TYR A 19 -36.15 33.51 43.77
N ARG A 20 -36.49 34.40 42.82
CA ARG A 20 -37.82 34.52 42.16
C ARG A 20 -37.79 35.61 41.04
N GLU A 21 -38.39 35.40 39.86
CA GLU A 21 -39.79 35.69 39.44
C GLU A 21 -40.17 37.18 39.64
N ASP A 22 -40.75 37.95 38.70
CA ASP A 22 -41.54 37.67 37.46
C ASP A 22 -41.39 38.79 36.40
N LEU A 23 -41.90 38.58 35.16
CA LEU A 23 -42.94 39.42 34.51
C LEU A 23 -43.26 39.07 33.02
N THR A 24 -44.42 38.42 32.82
CA THR A 24 -45.40 38.50 31.70
C THR A 24 -44.99 38.50 30.20
N PRO A 25 -45.62 37.65 29.35
CA PRO A 25 -45.48 37.68 27.89
C PRO A 25 -46.57 38.51 27.16
N GLY A 26 -46.23 39.05 25.99
CA GLY A 26 -47.18 39.69 25.06
C GLY A 26 -46.81 39.41 23.61
N ALA A 27 -47.80 38.98 22.80
CA ALA A 27 -47.60 38.62 21.39
C ALA A 27 -47.92 39.77 20.42
N PRO A 28 -47.33 39.75 19.21
CA PRO A 28 -48.11 40.08 18.02
C PRO A 28 -47.99 39.05 16.88
N LYS A 29 -48.75 39.33 15.82
CA LYS A 29 -49.17 38.44 14.71
C LYS A 29 -48.18 38.41 13.51
N PRO A 30 -48.38 37.55 12.48
CA PRO A 30 -47.30 37.03 11.64
C PRO A 30 -46.89 37.95 10.49
N PHE A 31 -45.68 37.73 9.97
CA PHE A 31 -45.22 38.23 8.67
C PHE A 31 -44.90 37.08 7.70
N ALA A 32 -44.97 37.40 6.41
CA ALA A 32 -45.09 36.44 5.32
C ALA A 32 -43.77 35.76 4.93
N GLN A 33 -43.90 34.69 4.12
CA GLN A 33 -42.77 34.15 3.36
C GLN A 33 -42.26 35.21 2.38
N GLU A 34 -41.02 35.66 2.56
CA GLU A 34 -40.24 36.26 1.46
C GLU A 34 -39.24 35.24 0.93
N SER A 35 -39.27 35.02 -0.38
CA SER A 35 -38.37 34.13 -1.09
C SER A 35 -36.98 34.77 -1.23
N SER A 36 -36.01 34.33 -0.44
CA SER A 36 -34.60 34.59 -0.71
C SER A 36 -34.11 33.68 -1.84
N ASN A 37 -33.88 34.26 -3.01
CA ASN A 37 -33.35 33.57 -4.19
C ASN A 37 -32.04 32.82 -3.93
N ASP A 38 -31.84 31.78 -4.75
CA ASP A 38 -30.60 31.06 -4.97
C ASP A 38 -29.32 31.93 -4.91
N ARG A 39 -28.32 31.35 -4.24
CA ARG A 39 -27.03 31.02 -4.89
C ARG A 39 -26.33 29.91 -4.11
N PRO A 40 -26.07 28.74 -4.73
CA PRO A 40 -25.14 27.75 -4.17
C PRO A 40 -23.75 28.37 -4.00
N PHE A 41 -23.05 27.99 -2.94
CA PHE A 41 -21.69 28.44 -2.68
C PHE A 41 -20.71 27.55 -3.46
N GLU A 42 -20.39 27.93 -4.70
CA GLU A 42 -19.21 27.45 -5.42
C GLU A 42 -18.36 28.64 -5.85
N PRO A 43 -17.04 28.47 -5.79
CA PRO A 43 -16.37 28.05 -7.00
C PRO A 43 -15.76 26.65 -6.85
N GLN A 44 -16.17 25.72 -7.72
CA GLN A 44 -15.23 24.67 -8.12
C GLN A 44 -14.08 25.38 -8.81
N VAL A 45 -12.89 25.29 -8.23
CA VAL A 45 -11.67 25.65 -8.93
C VAL A 45 -11.41 24.51 -9.90
N SER A 46 -12.06 24.56 -11.07
CA SER A 46 -11.84 23.58 -12.13
C SER A 46 -10.38 23.71 -12.61
N PHE A 47 -9.50 22.90 -12.05
CA PHE A 47 -8.15 22.78 -12.55
C PHE A 47 -8.24 22.18 -13.97
N PRO A 48 -7.46 22.70 -14.95
CA PRO A 48 -7.44 22.08 -16.27
C PRO A 48 -7.07 20.60 -16.14
N PRO A 49 -7.62 19.70 -16.98
CA PRO A 49 -7.33 18.28 -16.92
C PRO A 49 -5.83 18.07 -17.08
N ARG A 50 -5.20 17.47 -16.06
CA ARG A 50 -3.77 17.21 -16.01
C ARG A 50 -3.47 15.83 -16.59
N SER A 51 -2.69 15.76 -17.66
CA SER A 51 -2.18 14.51 -18.19
C SER A 51 -0.87 14.08 -17.53
N VAL A 52 -0.64 12.77 -17.46
CA VAL A 52 0.63 12.19 -17.01
C VAL A 52 1.79 12.66 -17.90
N ARG A 53 1.51 12.88 -19.19
CA ARG A 53 2.48 13.40 -20.17
C ARG A 53 2.97 14.81 -19.83
N GLU A 54 2.07 15.71 -19.43
CA GLU A 54 2.44 17.09 -19.03
C GLU A 54 3.20 17.10 -17.69
N GLU A 55 2.76 16.31 -16.71
CA GLU A 55 3.46 16.19 -15.43
C GLU A 55 4.92 15.69 -15.64
N ASN A 56 5.12 14.73 -16.55
CA ASN A 56 6.44 14.22 -16.92
C ASN A 56 7.27 15.15 -17.81
N GLY A 57 6.69 16.23 -18.33
CA GLY A 57 7.42 17.31 -19.01
C GLY A 57 8.19 18.23 -18.05
N HIS A 58 7.97 18.13 -16.74
CA HIS A 58 8.69 18.90 -15.73
C HIS A 58 10.05 18.29 -15.37
N ALA A 59 10.95 19.14 -14.84
CA ALA A 59 12.29 18.74 -14.44
C ALA A 59 12.29 17.62 -13.37
N GLY A 60 12.87 16.48 -13.75
CA GLY A 60 13.08 15.33 -12.87
C GLY A 60 14.26 15.48 -11.91
N SER A 61 14.31 14.62 -10.91
CA SER A 61 15.37 14.53 -9.90
C SER A 61 15.51 13.08 -9.46
N ASP A 62 16.75 12.60 -9.33
CA ASP A 62 17.13 11.29 -8.79
C ASP A 62 17.27 11.27 -7.26
N ARG A 63 17.27 12.45 -6.61
CA ARG A 63 17.45 12.64 -5.17
C ARG A 63 16.33 12.08 -4.26
N TRP A 64 15.28 11.51 -4.83
CA TRP A 64 14.26 10.76 -4.09
C TRP A 64 14.82 9.44 -3.56
N LEU A 65 15.72 8.80 -4.32
CA LEU A 65 16.45 7.63 -3.84
C LEU A 65 17.41 8.07 -2.73
N SER A 66 17.30 7.39 -1.58
CA SER A 66 18.42 7.23 -0.67
C SER A 66 19.46 6.37 -1.39
N ASP A 67 20.33 7.00 -2.19
CA ASP A 67 21.36 6.31 -2.98
C ASP A 67 22.13 5.33 -2.09
N PRO A 68 22.12 4.01 -2.38
CA PRO A 68 22.85 3.02 -1.61
C PRO A 68 24.38 3.27 -1.56
N ARG A 69 24.91 4.10 -2.47
CA ARG A 69 26.30 4.55 -2.50
C ARG A 69 26.54 5.89 -1.79
N ALA A 70 25.48 6.61 -1.40
CA ALA A 70 25.64 7.81 -0.59
C ALA A 70 25.97 7.41 0.86
N PRO A 71 27.09 7.91 1.44
CA PRO A 71 27.55 7.54 2.79
C PRO A 71 26.65 8.03 3.94
N LEU A 72 25.47 8.57 3.61
CA LEU A 72 24.57 9.30 4.49
C LEU A 72 23.17 8.69 4.53
N THR A 73 23.04 7.38 4.31
CA THR A 73 21.79 6.67 4.62
C THR A 73 21.68 6.42 6.13
N SER A 74 20.55 6.81 6.73
CA SER A 74 20.28 6.59 8.16
C SER A 74 20.12 5.10 8.49
N SER A 75 20.45 4.73 9.72
CA SER A 75 20.31 3.35 10.19
C SER A 75 19.50 3.28 11.49
N ASP A 76 18.73 2.20 11.65
CA ASP A 76 17.87 2.02 12.83
C ASP A 76 18.66 1.89 14.14
N ARG A 77 19.95 1.53 14.08
CA ARG A 77 20.84 1.48 15.24
C ARG A 77 21.40 2.86 15.61
N ALA A 78 21.93 3.62 14.65
CA ALA A 78 22.53 4.93 14.94
C ALA A 78 21.49 6.05 15.08
N ARG A 79 20.30 5.89 14.47
CA ARG A 79 19.12 6.76 14.57
C ARG A 79 19.44 8.21 14.22
N GLN A 80 20.18 8.45 13.14
CA GLN A 80 20.57 9.80 12.71
C GLN A 80 19.33 10.65 12.39
N ILE A 81 18.42 10.09 11.59
CA ILE A 81 17.06 10.59 11.38
C ILE A 81 16.13 9.43 10.98
N GLN A 82 14.91 9.41 11.50
CA GLN A 82 13.88 8.42 11.16
C GLN A 82 12.51 9.11 11.15
N GLY A 83 11.58 8.66 10.31
CA GLY A 83 10.23 9.22 10.33
C GLY A 83 9.20 8.39 9.58
N TYR A 84 7.94 8.75 9.77
CA TYR A 84 6.76 8.14 9.12
C TYR A 84 5.68 9.19 8.88
N ALA A 85 4.73 8.86 7.99
CA ALA A 85 3.57 9.70 7.69
C ALA A 85 2.32 9.21 8.44
N SER A 86 1.40 10.14 8.76
CA SER A 86 0.15 9.87 9.47
C SER A 86 -0.87 9.05 8.67
N ALA A 87 -0.68 8.89 7.36
CA ALA A 87 -1.55 8.13 6.47
C ALA A 87 -0.72 7.43 5.38
N THR A 88 -1.25 6.32 4.83
CA THR A 88 -0.68 5.67 3.64
C THR A 88 -1.10 6.37 2.34
N SER A 89 -2.20 7.12 2.40
CA SER A 89 -2.85 7.80 1.29
C SER A 89 -3.60 9.03 1.80
N ILE A 90 -3.69 10.08 1.01
CA ILE A 90 -4.29 11.36 1.39
C ILE A 90 -4.91 12.05 0.17
N GLY A 91 -6.04 12.74 0.33
CA GLY A 91 -6.66 13.51 -0.75
C GLY A 91 -5.97 14.85 -1.01
N GLN A 92 -6.22 15.43 -2.19
CA GLN A 92 -6.04 16.86 -2.40
C GLN A 92 -6.87 17.66 -1.37
N GLY A 93 -6.33 18.77 -0.87
CA GLY A 93 -6.99 19.61 0.14
C GLY A 93 -6.86 19.12 1.58
N ASP A 94 -6.70 17.81 1.80
CA ASP A 94 -6.49 17.21 3.13
C ASP A 94 -5.09 17.51 3.72
N VAL A 95 -4.87 17.14 4.99
CA VAL A 95 -3.61 17.38 5.72
C VAL A 95 -2.95 16.07 6.15
N ILE A 96 -1.72 15.85 5.69
CA ILE A 96 -0.83 14.77 6.15
C ILE A 96 0.20 15.30 7.16
N ASP A 97 0.41 14.56 8.25
CA ASP A 97 1.46 14.87 9.23
C ASP A 97 2.68 13.96 9.02
N PHE A 98 3.86 14.53 9.22
CA PHE A 98 5.13 13.82 9.22
C PHE A 98 5.72 13.83 10.62
N HIS A 99 6.03 12.64 11.13
CA HIS A 99 6.51 12.40 12.48
C HIS A 99 7.98 11.98 12.42
N VAL A 100 8.89 12.74 13.06
CA VAL A 100 10.34 12.57 12.89
C VAL A 100 11.06 12.50 14.24
N SER A 101 11.97 11.54 14.39
CA SER A 101 12.85 11.37 15.55
C SER A 101 14.31 11.32 15.12
N ALA A 102 15.20 11.83 15.96
CA ALA A 102 16.65 11.76 15.80
C ALA A 102 17.33 11.48 17.14
N ARG A 103 18.46 10.76 17.13
CA ARG A 103 19.22 10.41 18.35
C ARG A 103 19.62 11.62 19.20
N SER A 104 19.93 12.73 18.54
CA SER A 104 20.25 14.03 19.14
C SER A 104 19.40 15.10 18.49
N SER A 105 19.05 16.15 19.24
CA SER A 105 18.34 17.28 18.64
C SER A 105 19.22 17.93 17.57
N ARG A 106 18.65 18.12 16.40
CA ARG A 106 19.31 18.56 15.18
C ARG A 106 18.30 19.25 14.26
N THR A 107 18.79 19.99 13.28
CA THR A 107 17.94 20.55 12.24
C THR A 107 17.80 19.58 11.06
N PHE A 108 16.70 19.70 10.33
CA PHE A 108 16.43 18.88 9.14
C PHE A 108 15.45 19.56 8.20
N ARG A 109 15.29 19.01 6.99
CA ARG A 109 14.23 19.37 6.05
C ARG A 109 13.52 18.12 5.53
N ILE A 110 12.28 18.30 5.08
CA ILE A 110 11.50 17.28 4.38
C ILE A 110 11.40 17.72 2.91
N SER A 111 11.88 16.90 1.99
CA SER A 111 11.66 17.09 0.55
C SER A 111 10.62 16.09 0.06
N ILE A 112 9.55 16.58 -0.55
CA ILE A 112 8.46 15.78 -1.07
C ILE A 112 8.64 15.58 -2.56
N PHE A 113 8.77 14.33 -2.98
CA PHE A 113 8.91 13.92 -4.37
C PHE A 113 7.65 13.20 -4.84
N ARG A 114 7.15 13.50 -6.05
CA ARG A 114 6.19 12.64 -6.78
C ARG A 114 7.01 11.69 -7.64
N LEU A 115 6.86 10.38 -7.45
CA LEU A 115 7.53 9.36 -8.26
C LEU A 115 6.82 9.20 -9.60
N GLY A 116 7.55 8.78 -10.63
CA GLY A 116 7.11 8.84 -12.04
C GLY A 116 8.30 8.81 -12.99
N HIS A 117 8.10 9.02 -14.30
CA HIS A 117 9.19 8.85 -15.26
C HIS A 117 10.21 10.00 -15.25
N TYR A 118 9.74 11.23 -15.50
CA TYR A 118 10.49 12.50 -15.56
C TYR A 118 11.84 12.41 -16.30
N GLY A 119 11.81 11.90 -17.54
CA GLY A 119 13.00 11.73 -18.37
C GLY A 119 13.99 10.69 -17.81
N GLY A 120 13.48 9.65 -17.15
CA GLY A 120 14.28 8.58 -16.54
C GLY A 120 14.92 8.96 -15.19
N LYS A 121 14.48 10.04 -14.55
CA LYS A 121 14.96 10.43 -13.20
C LYS A 121 14.16 9.79 -12.06
N GLY A 122 13.00 9.22 -12.33
CA GLY A 122 12.22 8.45 -11.33
C GLY A 122 11.34 9.28 -10.39
N ALA A 123 11.57 10.60 -10.28
CA ALA A 123 10.70 11.51 -9.54
C ALA A 123 10.85 12.98 -9.94
N ARG A 124 9.91 13.82 -9.48
CA ARG A 124 9.97 15.29 -9.47
C ARG A 124 9.92 15.80 -8.04
N LEU A 125 10.78 16.77 -7.70
CA LEU A 125 10.67 17.51 -6.44
C LEU A 125 9.45 18.44 -6.50
N ARG A 126 8.48 18.25 -5.60
CA ARG A 126 7.24 19.05 -5.53
C ARG A 126 7.32 20.17 -4.51
N LEU A 127 7.98 19.94 -3.37
CA LEU A 127 8.11 20.90 -2.28
C LEU A 127 9.27 20.51 -1.35
N THR A 128 9.91 21.50 -0.73
CA THR A 128 10.80 21.29 0.42
C THR A 128 10.32 22.14 1.60
N SER A 129 10.29 21.57 2.80
CA SER A 129 9.88 22.26 4.02
C SER A 129 10.82 23.42 4.40
N PRO A 130 10.38 24.33 5.30
CA PRO A 130 11.28 25.14 6.12
C PRO A 130 12.31 24.28 6.87
N VAL A 131 13.28 24.92 7.51
CA VAL A 131 14.16 24.21 8.47
C VAL A 131 13.32 23.81 9.67
N LEU A 132 13.30 22.52 9.98
CA LEU A 132 12.61 21.92 11.11
C LEU A 132 13.62 21.47 12.16
N ARG A 133 13.16 21.18 13.38
CA ARG A 133 13.99 20.68 14.46
C ARG A 133 13.50 19.30 14.92
N ALA A 134 14.35 18.28 14.76
CA ALA A 134 14.09 16.95 15.29
C ALA A 134 14.44 16.91 16.79
N GLN A 135 13.71 16.06 17.52
CA GLN A 135 14.00 15.71 18.91
C GLN A 135 14.19 14.21 19.03
N HIS A 136 14.73 13.76 20.17
CA HIS A 136 14.78 12.33 20.48
C HIS A 136 13.44 11.89 21.04
N HIS A 137 12.76 11.02 20.30
CA HIS A 137 11.62 10.28 20.79
C HIS A 137 12.02 8.82 21.03
N ARG A 138 11.69 8.29 22.22
CA ARG A 138 11.95 6.89 22.59
C ARG A 138 11.20 5.99 21.60
N THR A 139 11.86 4.94 21.11
CA THR A 139 11.17 3.82 20.46
C THR A 139 10.42 3.04 21.53
N PRO A 140 9.09 2.90 21.46
CA PRO A 140 8.34 2.13 22.43
C PRO A 140 8.75 0.66 22.43
N GLU A 141 8.54 -0.01 23.55
CA GLU A 141 8.72 -1.46 23.64
C GLU A 141 7.64 -2.17 22.83
N ALA A 142 7.94 -3.38 22.35
CA ALA A 142 6.95 -4.18 21.65
C ALA A 142 5.88 -4.64 22.64
N ASP A 143 4.62 -4.53 22.24
CA ASP A 143 3.48 -5.07 22.98
C ASP A 143 3.70 -6.57 23.27
N PRO A 144 3.52 -7.03 24.52
CA PRO A 144 3.94 -8.38 24.91
C PRO A 144 3.10 -9.49 24.27
N ASP A 145 1.82 -9.22 23.97
CA ASP A 145 0.88 -10.22 23.45
C ASP A 145 0.89 -10.26 21.92
N THR A 146 0.99 -9.10 21.26
CA THR A 146 0.91 -8.96 19.81
C THR A 146 2.26 -8.74 19.13
N GLY A 147 3.29 -8.34 19.86
CA GLY A 147 4.59 -7.93 19.30
C GLY A 147 4.55 -6.61 18.51
N SER A 148 3.44 -5.86 18.56
CA SER A 148 3.26 -4.60 17.83
C SER A 148 4.15 -3.48 18.39
N ILE A 149 4.59 -2.57 17.53
CA ILE A 149 5.35 -1.38 17.91
C ILE A 149 4.71 -0.18 17.20
N ALA A 150 4.14 0.76 17.95
CA ALA A 150 3.60 2.02 17.45
C ALA A 150 4.32 3.19 18.15
N CYS A 151 4.73 4.22 17.42
CA CYS A 151 5.66 5.25 17.92
C CYS A 151 4.99 6.41 18.67
N GLU A 152 3.79 6.80 18.25
CA GLU A 152 3.05 7.97 18.76
C GLU A 152 3.84 9.29 18.82
N TRP A 153 4.87 9.45 17.99
CA TRP A 153 5.70 10.66 17.98
C TRP A 153 4.85 11.89 17.63
N PRO A 154 5.12 13.08 18.19
CA PRO A 154 4.41 14.30 17.80
C PRO A 154 4.66 14.63 16.32
N ALA A 155 3.69 15.25 15.67
CA ALA A 155 3.86 15.78 14.33
C ALA A 155 5.00 16.82 14.33
N SER A 156 5.98 16.63 13.44
CA SER A 156 7.12 17.54 13.26
C SER A 156 6.85 18.55 12.15
N TRP A 157 5.99 18.21 11.20
CA TRP A 157 5.47 19.09 10.15
C TRP A 157 4.14 18.57 9.63
N SER A 158 3.22 19.49 9.34
CA SER A 158 1.93 19.20 8.70
C SER A 158 1.91 19.83 7.32
N LEU A 159 1.49 19.07 6.32
CA LEU A 159 1.36 19.52 4.93
C LEU A 159 -0.10 19.38 4.49
N ARG A 160 -0.75 20.51 4.18
CA ARG A 160 -1.98 20.51 3.39
C ARG A 160 -1.61 20.22 1.94
N ILE A 161 -2.18 19.17 1.35
CA ILE A 161 -1.92 18.78 -0.03
C ILE A 161 -2.55 19.83 -0.97
N PRO A 162 -1.76 20.55 -1.80
CA PRO A 162 -2.33 21.51 -2.74
C PRO A 162 -3.16 20.80 -3.82
N PHE A 163 -4.32 21.35 -4.19
CA PHE A 163 -5.16 20.80 -5.26
C PHE A 163 -4.45 20.69 -6.63
N GLY A 164 -3.40 21.49 -6.87
CA GLY A 164 -2.51 21.36 -8.05
C GLY A 164 -1.51 20.20 -8.00
N TRP A 165 -1.60 19.28 -7.04
CA TRP A 165 -0.77 18.07 -6.98
C TRP A 165 -1.47 16.92 -7.71
N MET A 166 -0.78 16.30 -8.67
CA MET A 166 -1.31 15.17 -9.42
C MET A 166 -1.31 13.90 -8.57
N SER A 167 -2.23 12.96 -8.82
CA SER A 167 -2.23 11.64 -8.20
C SER A 167 -0.87 10.98 -8.40
N GLY A 168 -0.41 10.21 -7.42
CA GLY A 168 0.91 9.60 -7.51
C GLY A 168 1.25 8.79 -6.28
N LEU A 169 2.27 7.94 -6.45
CA LEU A 169 3.16 7.59 -5.36
C LEU A 169 4.05 8.78 -5.04
N TYR A 170 4.08 9.18 -3.78
CA TYR A 170 4.94 10.23 -3.26
C TYR A 170 5.91 9.67 -2.23
N GLN A 171 7.06 10.32 -2.09
CA GLN A 171 8.04 10.00 -1.06
C GLN A 171 8.50 11.26 -0.36
N ALA A 172 8.33 11.27 0.96
CA ALA A 172 8.90 12.28 1.84
C ALA A 172 10.30 11.84 2.25
N VAL A 173 11.33 12.62 1.89
CA VAL A 173 12.73 12.39 2.25
C VAL A 173 13.13 13.36 3.35
N PHE A 174 13.38 12.83 4.55
CA PHE A 174 13.92 13.54 5.69
C PHE A 174 15.44 13.65 5.53
N THR A 175 15.99 14.87 5.48
CA THR A 175 17.44 15.12 5.39
C THR A 175 17.89 15.97 6.57
N ALA A 176 18.73 15.41 7.44
CA ALA A 176 19.36 16.11 8.55
C ALA A 176 20.44 17.10 8.09
N ASP A 177 20.86 18.00 8.99
CA ASP A 177 21.96 18.95 8.78
C ASP A 177 23.33 18.29 8.57
N ASP A 178 23.60 17.16 9.23
CA ASP A 178 24.73 16.27 8.93
C ASP A 178 24.54 15.44 7.63
N GLY A 179 23.48 15.72 6.88
CA GLY A 179 23.18 15.16 5.57
C GLY A 179 22.57 13.76 5.61
N PHE A 180 22.44 13.12 6.78
CA PHE A 180 21.84 11.79 6.89
C PHE A 180 20.36 11.79 6.46
N ARG A 181 19.93 10.73 5.77
CA ARG A 181 18.61 10.60 5.15
C ARG A 181 17.82 9.38 5.58
N ALA A 182 16.52 9.56 5.73
CA ALA A 182 15.52 8.50 5.77
C ALA A 182 14.30 8.95 4.94
N ALA A 183 13.40 8.03 4.62
CA ALA A 183 12.21 8.33 3.83
C ALA A 183 10.93 7.69 4.37
N THR A 184 9.78 8.09 3.83
CA THR A 184 8.52 7.35 3.95
C THR A 184 7.67 7.59 2.69
N PRO A 185 7.11 6.54 2.07
CA PRO A 185 6.18 6.68 0.96
C PRO A 185 4.75 6.97 1.45
N PHE A 186 3.97 7.66 0.63
CA PHE A 186 2.53 7.85 0.78
C PHE A 186 1.90 8.09 -0.60
N VAL A 187 0.61 7.85 -0.76
CA VAL A 187 -0.13 8.14 -1.99
C VAL A 187 -0.84 9.49 -1.88
N VAL A 188 -0.90 10.23 -2.98
CA VAL A 188 -1.83 11.36 -3.14
C VAL A 188 -2.94 10.94 -4.09
N ARG A 189 -4.19 11.06 -3.64
CA ARG A 189 -5.40 10.84 -4.44
C ARG A 189 -5.92 12.17 -4.98
N GLU A 190 -6.48 12.13 -6.19
CA GLU A 190 -7.28 13.21 -6.74
C GLU A 190 -8.75 12.85 -6.59
N ALA A 191 -9.58 13.76 -6.10
CA ALA A 191 -11.01 13.49 -5.86
C ALA A 191 -11.86 13.59 -7.14
N GLU A 192 -11.42 14.40 -8.10
CA GLU A 192 -12.22 14.82 -9.27
C GLU A 192 -11.70 14.27 -10.61
N ARG A 193 -10.54 13.60 -10.61
CA ARG A 193 -9.90 13.08 -11.83
C ARG A 193 -10.33 11.66 -12.12
N ALA A 194 -11.29 11.49 -13.01
CA ALA A 194 -11.49 10.22 -13.69
C ALA A 194 -10.24 9.88 -14.52
N SER A 195 -9.78 8.63 -14.46
CA SER A 195 -8.73 8.10 -15.33
C SER A 195 -9.08 6.70 -15.80
N ASP A 196 -8.56 6.27 -16.96
CA ASP A 196 -8.81 4.92 -17.45
C ASP A 196 -8.29 3.84 -16.48
N LEU A 197 -7.15 4.09 -15.83
CA LEU A 197 -6.43 3.13 -15.01
C LEU A 197 -6.26 3.59 -13.56
N LEU A 198 -6.40 2.66 -12.62
CA LEU A 198 -5.99 2.83 -11.22
C LEU A 198 -4.79 1.94 -10.91
N VAL A 199 -3.81 2.46 -10.17
CA VAL A 199 -2.68 1.69 -9.65
C VAL A 199 -2.77 1.61 -8.13
N VAL A 200 -2.91 0.39 -7.59
CA VAL A 200 -3.03 0.15 -6.14
C VAL A 200 -1.69 -0.34 -5.60
N LEU A 201 -1.19 0.31 -4.55
CA LEU A 201 0.11 0.01 -3.95
C LEU A 201 -0.01 -0.77 -2.62
N PRO A 202 0.80 -1.81 -2.41
CA PRO A 202 0.57 -2.82 -1.38
C PRO A 202 1.10 -2.41 0.00
N PHE A 203 0.59 -1.31 0.57
CA PHE A 203 1.02 -0.78 1.86
C PHE A 203 0.85 -1.77 3.02
N THR A 204 -0.21 -2.58 2.99
CA THR A 204 -0.39 -3.76 3.86
C THR A 204 0.82 -4.68 3.79
N THR A 205 1.25 -5.09 2.60
CA THR A 205 2.42 -5.96 2.39
C THR A 205 3.73 -5.28 2.78
N TYR A 206 3.93 -4.02 2.41
CA TYR A 206 5.07 -3.21 2.89
C TYR A 206 5.18 -3.27 4.42
N GLN A 207 4.06 -3.18 5.13
CA GLN A 207 4.05 -3.17 6.59
C GLN A 207 4.17 -4.56 7.22
N ALA A 208 3.65 -5.60 6.57
CA ALA A 208 3.87 -7.00 6.96
C ALA A 208 5.35 -7.39 6.96
N TYR A 209 6.12 -6.88 5.98
CA TYR A 209 7.56 -7.13 5.85
C TYR A 209 8.44 -6.14 6.65
N ASN A 210 7.89 -5.01 7.12
CA ASN A 210 8.65 -3.97 7.81
C ASN A 210 9.25 -4.45 9.15
N MET A 211 10.56 -4.68 9.17
CA MET A 211 11.36 -5.13 10.33
C MET A 211 11.80 -4.01 11.27
N TRP A 212 11.19 -2.82 11.20
CA TRP A 212 11.64 -1.68 11.99
C TRP A 212 11.44 -1.89 13.51
N PRO A 213 12.41 -1.50 14.36
CA PRO A 213 13.78 -1.07 14.01
C PRO A 213 14.73 -2.27 13.80
N LYS A 214 15.59 -2.24 12.76
CA LYS A 214 16.72 -3.18 12.59
C LYS A 214 17.89 -2.87 13.56
N ASP A 215 17.61 -2.86 14.85
CA ASP A 215 18.52 -2.47 15.94
C ASP A 215 19.32 -3.64 16.57
N ARG A 216 18.89 -4.88 16.29
CA ARG A 216 19.28 -6.14 16.96
C ARG A 216 18.74 -6.30 18.38
N ARG A 217 17.56 -5.76 18.69
CA ARG A 217 16.90 -5.87 20.00
C ARG A 217 15.38 -5.95 19.91
N SER A 218 14.74 -5.04 19.19
CA SER A 218 13.29 -4.79 19.32
C SER A 218 12.49 -4.98 18.02
N GLY A 219 13.08 -4.78 16.84
CA GLY A 219 12.38 -4.90 15.56
C GLY A 219 11.69 -6.25 15.31
N LYS A 220 10.42 -6.18 14.90
CA LYS A 220 9.56 -7.31 14.53
C LYS A 220 8.64 -6.98 13.35
N ASN A 221 8.31 -7.99 12.56
CA ASN A 221 7.35 -7.96 11.46
C ASN A 221 6.45 -9.22 11.50
N LEU A 222 5.57 -9.44 10.52
CA LEU A 222 4.64 -10.59 10.49
C LEU A 222 5.29 -11.94 10.11
N TYR A 223 6.62 -12.02 10.09
CA TYR A 223 7.40 -13.22 9.77
C TYR A 223 8.47 -13.56 10.81
N ARG A 224 9.08 -12.56 11.43
CA ARG A 224 10.26 -12.69 12.29
C ARG A 224 10.45 -11.49 13.22
N GLY A 225 11.32 -11.65 14.20
CA GLY A 225 11.71 -10.61 15.15
C GLY A 225 13.07 -10.92 15.77
N TYR A 226 13.65 -9.99 16.52
CA TYR A 226 14.88 -10.27 17.25
C TYR A 226 14.64 -11.14 18.50
N ARG A 227 15.60 -12.02 18.77
CA ARG A 227 15.73 -12.76 20.03
C ARG A 227 16.57 -11.98 21.05
N PRO A 228 16.56 -12.36 22.35
CA PRO A 228 17.35 -11.67 23.39
C PRO A 228 18.86 -11.60 23.14
N ASP A 229 19.42 -12.53 22.37
CA ASP A 229 20.83 -12.54 21.93
C ASP A 229 21.12 -11.58 20.74
N GLY A 230 20.10 -10.93 20.19
CA GLY A 230 20.18 -10.04 19.04
C GLY A 230 20.23 -10.74 17.68
N THR A 231 20.05 -12.06 17.62
CA THR A 231 19.84 -12.81 16.37
C THR A 231 18.42 -12.63 15.85
N ILE A 232 18.21 -12.84 14.54
CA ILE A 232 16.88 -12.83 13.94
C ILE A 232 16.25 -14.21 14.13
N GLY A 233 15.13 -14.25 14.86
CA GLY A 233 14.30 -15.44 15.01
C GLY A 233 13.35 -15.68 13.84
N GLY A 234 12.54 -16.73 13.95
CA GLY A 234 11.54 -17.11 12.95
C GLY A 234 10.13 -16.73 13.41
N ALA A 235 9.17 -17.60 13.06
CA ALA A 235 7.76 -17.43 13.41
C ALA A 235 7.46 -17.47 14.92
N ASP A 236 8.42 -17.92 15.73
CA ASP A 236 8.45 -17.88 17.20
C ASP A 236 8.69 -16.47 17.77
N SER A 237 9.44 -15.64 17.03
CA SER A 237 9.92 -14.33 17.51
C SER A 237 9.19 -13.13 16.89
N ARG A 238 8.27 -13.39 15.94
CA ARG A 238 7.57 -12.38 15.12
C ARG A 238 6.56 -11.54 15.88
N ALA A 239 5.96 -10.59 15.17
CA ALA A 239 4.72 -9.93 15.58
C ALA A 239 3.49 -10.64 14.98
N TYR A 240 2.38 -10.50 15.67
CA TYR A 240 1.01 -10.84 15.23
C TYR A 240 0.26 -9.61 14.74
N GLU A 241 0.61 -8.42 15.23
CA GLU A 241 0.11 -7.13 14.74
C GLU A 241 1.26 -6.19 14.36
N VAL A 242 1.04 -5.35 13.35
CA VAL A 242 1.97 -4.29 12.93
C VAL A 242 1.21 -2.98 12.77
N SER A 243 1.70 -1.91 13.41
CA SER A 243 1.13 -0.56 13.26
C SER A 243 1.78 0.19 12.11
N PHE A 244 1.02 0.98 11.36
CA PHE A 244 1.51 1.95 10.37
C PHE A 244 2.12 3.21 11.00
N ASP A 245 1.91 3.43 12.31
CA ASP A 245 2.47 4.56 13.07
C ASP A 245 3.93 4.32 13.48
N ARG A 246 4.77 3.86 12.54
CA ARG A 246 6.20 3.60 12.72
C ARG A 246 6.98 3.74 11.41
N PRO A 247 8.28 4.12 11.43
CA PRO A 247 9.11 4.18 10.22
C PRO A 247 9.25 2.84 9.48
N TYR A 248 9.63 2.90 8.20
CA TYR A 248 10.16 1.74 7.48
C TYR A 248 11.64 1.51 7.83
N SER A 249 12.05 0.25 7.94
CA SER A 249 13.41 -0.11 8.42
C SER A 249 14.54 0.46 7.56
N GLY A 250 15.62 0.93 8.21
CA GLY A 250 16.82 1.44 7.54
C GLY A 250 16.59 2.77 6.83
N ALA A 251 16.73 2.78 5.50
CA ALA A 251 16.60 3.99 4.68
C ALA A 251 15.17 4.55 4.59
N GLY A 252 14.16 3.85 5.12
CA GLY A 252 12.75 4.24 4.99
C GLY A 252 12.07 3.76 3.70
N ILE A 253 12.75 2.91 2.91
CA ILE A 253 12.21 2.30 1.68
C ILE A 253 11.58 0.94 2.03
N PRO A 254 10.33 0.65 1.62
CA PRO A 254 9.71 -0.66 1.82
C PRO A 254 10.45 -1.82 1.13
N SER A 255 10.23 -3.04 1.64
CA SER A 255 10.57 -4.26 0.89
C SER A 255 9.81 -4.29 -0.43
N TRP A 256 10.48 -4.76 -1.49
CA TRP A 256 9.90 -4.93 -2.84
C TRP A 256 9.42 -3.67 -3.58
N PHE A 257 9.59 -2.48 -2.99
CA PHE A 257 9.19 -1.17 -3.56
C PHE A 257 9.65 -0.93 -5.02
N HIS A 258 10.77 -1.53 -5.41
CA HIS A 258 11.31 -1.44 -6.77
C HIS A 258 10.43 -2.11 -7.84
N LEU A 259 9.59 -3.09 -7.47
CA LEU A 259 8.61 -3.70 -8.37
C LEU A 259 7.56 -2.65 -8.78
N ASP A 260 6.98 -1.98 -7.78
CA ASP A 260 5.99 -0.91 -7.99
C ASP A 260 6.58 0.25 -8.78
N THR A 261 7.77 0.75 -8.40
CA THR A 261 8.39 1.88 -9.11
C THR A 261 8.80 1.54 -10.54
N SER A 262 9.08 0.27 -10.85
CA SER A 262 9.39 -0.16 -12.22
C SER A 262 8.15 -0.08 -13.12
N PHE A 263 6.99 -0.56 -12.66
CA PHE A 263 5.74 -0.37 -13.40
C PHE A 263 5.35 1.11 -13.51
N ILE A 264 5.53 1.90 -12.44
CA ILE A 264 5.21 3.34 -12.45
C ILE A 264 6.03 4.08 -13.52
N ASP A 265 7.35 3.87 -13.57
CA ASP A 265 8.20 4.47 -14.61
C ASP A 265 7.77 4.04 -16.03
N TRP A 266 7.42 2.77 -16.24
CA TRP A 266 6.93 2.29 -17.54
C TRP A 266 5.58 2.90 -17.94
N ALA A 267 4.61 2.89 -17.03
CA ALA A 267 3.25 3.39 -17.27
C ALA A 267 3.27 4.89 -17.57
N GLU A 268 4.05 5.66 -16.80
CA GLU A 268 4.19 7.10 -17.01
C GLU A 268 5.02 7.45 -18.26
N ARG A 269 6.10 6.71 -18.56
CA ARG A 269 6.85 6.86 -19.81
C ARG A 269 5.97 6.59 -21.04
N SER A 270 5.10 5.59 -20.94
CA SER A 270 4.13 5.24 -21.99
C SER A 270 2.99 6.27 -22.11
N GLY A 271 2.90 7.23 -21.17
CA GLY A 271 1.87 8.26 -21.14
C GLY A 271 0.48 7.73 -20.81
N LEU A 272 0.39 6.61 -20.09
CA LEU A 272 -0.89 6.03 -19.68
C LEU A 272 -1.65 6.96 -18.74
N ASP A 273 -2.97 6.94 -18.83
CA ASP A 273 -3.83 7.71 -17.93
C ASP A 273 -4.07 6.96 -16.62
N VAL A 274 -3.19 7.21 -15.65
CA VAL A 274 -3.16 6.53 -14.34
C VAL A 274 -3.45 7.47 -13.17
N THR A 275 -4.23 7.01 -12.21
CA THR A 275 -4.27 7.51 -10.83
C THR A 275 -3.82 6.42 -9.85
N TYR A 276 -3.64 6.79 -8.59
CA TYR A 276 -2.99 5.96 -7.57
C TYR A 276 -3.81 5.86 -6.28
N ALA A 277 -3.80 4.67 -5.70
CA ALA A 277 -4.36 4.36 -4.39
C ALA A 277 -3.39 3.51 -3.56
N SER A 278 -3.54 3.52 -2.24
CA SER A 278 -2.93 2.55 -1.33
C SER A 278 -3.90 1.39 -1.09
N SER A 279 -3.39 0.23 -0.65
CA SER A 279 -4.26 -0.92 -0.33
C SER A 279 -5.27 -0.64 0.80
N LEU A 280 -5.04 0.37 1.64
CA LEU A 280 -6.02 0.82 2.64
C LEU A 280 -7.21 1.56 2.00
N ASP A 281 -7.01 2.25 0.88
CA ASP A 281 -8.10 2.94 0.18
C ASP A 281 -9.16 1.95 -0.36
N LEU A 282 -8.72 0.73 -0.72
CA LEU A 282 -9.61 -0.38 -1.07
C LEU A 282 -10.37 -0.94 0.14
N HIS A 283 -9.76 -0.94 1.33
CA HIS A 283 -10.40 -1.42 2.56
C HIS A 283 -11.40 -0.41 3.13
N ASP A 284 -11.00 0.85 3.21
CA ASP A 284 -11.83 1.93 3.77
C ASP A 284 -12.90 2.42 2.76
N GLY A 285 -12.85 1.96 1.50
CA GLY A 285 -13.78 2.35 0.43
C GLY A 285 -13.58 3.79 -0.06
N SER A 286 -12.39 4.36 0.12
CA SER A 286 -12.08 5.76 -0.25
C SER A 286 -11.80 5.95 -1.75
N VAL A 287 -11.78 4.84 -2.51
CA VAL A 287 -11.74 4.81 -3.98
C VAL A 287 -12.76 3.78 -4.47
N ASP A 288 -13.64 4.16 -5.41
CA ASP A 288 -14.51 3.19 -6.07
C ASP A 288 -13.83 2.65 -7.33
N THR A 289 -13.30 1.43 -7.22
CA THR A 289 -12.62 0.74 -8.31
C THR A 289 -13.52 0.48 -9.53
N THR A 290 -14.86 0.49 -9.38
CA THR A 290 -15.77 0.28 -10.53
C THR A 290 -15.84 1.49 -11.48
N GLN A 291 -15.21 2.61 -11.15
CA GLN A 291 -15.11 3.79 -12.03
C GLN A 291 -13.98 3.70 -13.06
N TYR A 292 -13.08 2.70 -12.94
CA TYR A 292 -11.92 2.53 -13.81
C TYR A 292 -12.17 1.43 -14.85
N ARG A 293 -11.52 1.55 -16.01
CA ARG A 293 -11.47 0.46 -16.99
C ARG A 293 -10.66 -0.70 -16.44
N ALA A 294 -9.53 -0.42 -15.78
CA ALA A 294 -8.73 -1.44 -15.11
C ALA A 294 -8.00 -0.99 -13.84
N VAL A 295 -7.77 -1.95 -12.93
CA VAL A 295 -6.96 -1.79 -11.71
C VAL A 295 -5.69 -2.64 -11.80
N PHE A 296 -4.54 -2.01 -11.62
CA PHE A 296 -3.21 -2.63 -11.65
C PHE A 296 -2.65 -2.78 -10.23
N PHE A 297 -2.16 -3.98 -9.94
CA PHE A 297 -1.41 -4.35 -8.73
C PHE A 297 0.02 -4.72 -9.17
N PRO A 298 0.95 -3.75 -9.21
CA PRO A 298 2.22 -3.93 -9.89
C PRO A 298 3.31 -4.58 -9.03
N GLY A 299 3.30 -4.35 -7.72
CA GLY A 299 4.21 -4.98 -6.77
C GLY A 299 3.58 -6.16 -6.04
N HIS A 300 4.41 -6.81 -5.23
CA HIS A 300 4.03 -7.99 -4.44
C HIS A 300 2.96 -7.64 -3.39
N ASP A 301 1.72 -8.10 -3.63
CA ASP A 301 0.56 -7.74 -2.82
C ASP A 301 -0.04 -8.93 -2.04
N GLU A 302 0.71 -9.41 -1.05
CA GLU A 302 0.43 -10.63 -0.28
C GLU A 302 -0.71 -10.48 0.76
N TYR A 303 -0.94 -9.29 1.35
CA TYR A 303 -1.80 -9.10 2.54
C TYR A 303 -3.06 -8.30 2.28
N TRP A 304 -4.21 -8.98 2.30
CA TRP A 304 -5.51 -8.43 1.92
C TRP A 304 -6.57 -8.60 3.02
N SER A 305 -7.33 -7.54 3.31
CA SER A 305 -8.54 -7.65 4.13
C SER A 305 -9.72 -8.18 3.32
N ALA A 306 -10.80 -8.59 4.00
CA ALA A 306 -12.02 -9.01 3.31
C ALA A 306 -12.61 -7.90 2.45
N ASP A 307 -12.63 -6.65 2.92
CA ASP A 307 -13.20 -5.53 2.17
C ASP A 307 -12.38 -5.23 0.89
N MET A 308 -11.05 -5.39 0.93
CA MET A 308 -10.20 -5.32 -0.27
C MET A 308 -10.57 -6.42 -1.29
N LEU A 309 -10.71 -7.67 -0.82
CA LEU A 309 -11.07 -8.81 -1.67
C LEU A 309 -12.46 -8.64 -2.29
N ASP A 310 -13.42 -8.14 -1.50
CA ASP A 310 -14.79 -7.95 -1.96
C ASP A 310 -14.91 -6.70 -2.87
N SER A 311 -14.07 -5.67 -2.70
CA SER A 311 -13.88 -4.56 -3.65
C SER A 311 -13.34 -5.03 -5.01
N ALA A 312 -12.30 -5.86 -5.04
CA ALA A 312 -11.80 -6.45 -6.29
C ALA A 312 -12.85 -7.34 -6.98
N ARG A 313 -13.64 -8.10 -6.21
CA ARG A 313 -14.77 -8.89 -6.74
C ARG A 313 -15.90 -8.02 -7.29
N LYS A 314 -16.24 -6.90 -6.62
CA LYS A 314 -17.20 -5.90 -7.12
C LYS A 314 -16.72 -5.32 -8.46
N SER A 315 -15.43 -5.02 -8.57
CA SER A 315 -14.78 -4.52 -9.79
C SER A 315 -15.00 -5.48 -10.97
N VAL A 316 -14.62 -6.74 -10.81
CA VAL A 316 -14.79 -7.78 -11.85
C VAL A 316 -16.26 -7.98 -12.19
N ALA A 317 -17.17 -7.97 -11.20
CA ALA A 317 -18.61 -8.09 -11.45
C ALA A 317 -19.19 -6.90 -12.24
N ALA A 318 -18.65 -5.70 -12.04
CA ALA A 318 -19.02 -4.47 -12.75
C ALA A 318 -18.40 -4.34 -14.16
N GLY A 319 -17.50 -5.24 -14.55
CA GLY A 319 -16.82 -5.22 -15.87
C GLY A 319 -15.38 -4.67 -15.83
N THR A 320 -14.96 -4.04 -14.73
CA THR A 320 -13.59 -3.53 -14.55
C THR A 320 -12.57 -4.67 -14.59
N HIS A 321 -11.52 -4.49 -15.38
CA HIS A 321 -10.43 -5.45 -15.49
C HIS A 321 -9.44 -5.35 -14.32
N LEU A 322 -8.76 -6.45 -13.96
CA LEU A 322 -7.68 -6.46 -12.97
C LEU A 322 -6.38 -7.01 -13.60
N ALA A 323 -5.23 -6.44 -13.21
CA ALA A 323 -3.92 -6.91 -13.63
C ALA A 323 -2.97 -7.03 -12.42
N PHE A 324 -2.59 -8.26 -12.07
CA PHE A 324 -1.61 -8.57 -11.04
C PHE A 324 -0.27 -8.90 -11.71
N LEU A 325 0.73 -8.04 -11.53
CA LEU A 325 2.02 -8.17 -12.22
C LEU A 325 3.07 -8.93 -11.40
N THR A 326 2.69 -9.52 -10.27
CA THR A 326 3.57 -10.40 -9.48
C THR A 326 2.94 -11.78 -9.24
N SER A 327 3.57 -12.60 -8.40
CA SER A 327 3.01 -13.80 -7.78
C SER A 327 2.75 -13.59 -6.29
N ASN A 328 2.12 -14.59 -5.67
CA ASN A 328 1.79 -14.61 -4.24
C ASN A 328 0.89 -13.44 -3.81
N ASN A 329 0.04 -13.02 -4.74
CA ASN A 329 -0.96 -11.97 -4.52
C ASN A 329 -2.12 -12.53 -3.71
N VAL A 330 -2.73 -11.70 -2.86
CA VAL A 330 -3.93 -12.04 -2.10
C VAL A 330 -3.76 -13.32 -1.25
N TYR A 331 -2.57 -13.60 -0.72
CA TYR A 331 -2.27 -14.87 -0.05
C TYR A 331 -2.75 -14.94 1.40
N PHE A 332 -2.52 -13.89 2.18
CA PHE A 332 -2.91 -13.81 3.59
C PHE A 332 -4.14 -12.91 3.77
N HIS A 333 -5.14 -13.45 4.48
CA HIS A 333 -6.22 -12.66 5.05
C HIS A 333 -5.68 -11.88 6.26
N VAL A 334 -5.86 -10.57 6.26
CA VAL A 334 -5.53 -9.68 7.38
C VAL A 334 -6.76 -8.97 7.92
N ARG A 335 -6.68 -8.59 9.20
CA ARG A 335 -7.64 -7.71 9.84
C ARG A 335 -7.02 -6.35 10.02
N LEU A 336 -7.61 -5.35 9.38
CA LEU A 336 -7.26 -3.95 9.55
C LEU A 336 -8.10 -3.36 10.69
N LYS A 337 -7.47 -2.52 11.53
CA LYS A 337 -8.04 -1.98 12.77
C LYS A 337 -7.62 -0.53 12.96
N PRO A 338 -8.39 0.26 13.73
CA PRO A 338 -7.95 1.57 14.20
C PRO A 338 -6.59 1.53 14.92
N SER A 339 -5.90 2.67 14.98
CA SER A 339 -4.77 2.82 15.92
C SER A 339 -5.27 2.59 17.35
N PRO A 340 -4.55 1.85 18.21
CA PRO A 340 -4.82 1.89 19.65
C PRO A 340 -4.52 3.28 20.26
N SER A 341 -3.84 4.16 19.51
CA SER A 341 -3.49 5.51 19.95
C SER A 341 -4.64 6.50 19.81
N ARG A 342 -5.07 7.08 20.93
CA ARG A 342 -5.97 8.25 20.94
C ARG A 342 -5.30 9.56 20.47
N ARG A 343 -3.96 9.61 20.36
CA ARG A 343 -3.26 10.81 19.89
C ARG A 343 -3.57 11.12 18.41
N ASN A 344 -3.94 10.10 17.64
CA ASN A 344 -4.31 10.21 16.23
C ASN A 344 -5.81 10.52 16.01
N GLU A 345 -6.65 10.53 17.06
CA GLU A 345 -8.10 10.80 16.96
C GLU A 345 -8.43 12.30 16.77
N ARG A 346 -7.48 13.22 16.99
CA ARG A 346 -7.75 14.67 17.02
C ARG A 346 -7.30 15.42 15.76
N THR A 347 -8.03 15.22 14.67
CA THR A 347 -8.36 16.33 13.74
C THR A 347 -9.70 16.02 13.08
N ALA A 348 -10.66 16.95 13.13
CA ALA A 348 -11.96 16.76 12.50
C ALA A 348 -11.83 16.91 10.98
N GLY A 349 -12.30 15.89 10.24
CA GLY A 349 -12.22 15.82 8.77
C GLY A 349 -11.24 14.75 8.26
N THR A 350 -11.78 13.77 7.54
CA THR A 350 -11.11 12.99 6.47
C THR A 350 -9.81 12.19 6.79
N ARG A 351 -9.64 11.65 8.00
CA ARG A 351 -8.60 10.62 8.26
C ARG A 351 -9.20 9.23 8.52
N PRO A 352 -8.82 8.18 7.75
CA PRO A 352 -9.03 6.81 8.17
C PRO A 352 -8.27 6.54 9.48
N THR A 353 -8.97 6.06 10.51
CA THR A 353 -8.34 5.70 11.79
C THR A 353 -7.56 4.39 11.70
N THR A 354 -7.72 3.65 10.59
CA THR A 354 -7.12 2.36 10.26
C THR A 354 -5.58 2.43 10.22
N ARG A 355 -4.93 2.08 11.34
CA ARG A 355 -3.47 2.19 11.52
C ARG A 355 -2.81 0.96 12.12
N THR A 356 -3.55 -0.14 12.28
CA THR A 356 -3.01 -1.42 12.75
C THR A 356 -3.47 -2.57 11.84
N MET A 357 -2.57 -3.50 11.53
CA MET A 357 -2.86 -4.69 10.73
C MET A 357 -2.49 -5.95 11.52
N ALA A 358 -3.45 -6.85 11.72
CA ALA A 358 -3.27 -8.13 12.39
C ALA A 358 -3.19 -9.30 11.40
N CYS A 359 -2.27 -10.24 11.64
CA CYS A 359 -2.18 -11.51 10.94
C CYS A 359 -1.61 -12.62 11.85
N TYR A 360 -2.49 -13.47 12.37
CA TYR A 360 -2.08 -14.56 13.25
C TYR A 360 -1.50 -15.77 12.50
N LYS A 361 -1.64 -15.85 11.16
CA LYS A 361 -1.08 -16.93 10.30
C LYS A 361 -1.36 -18.34 10.84
N SER A 362 -2.50 -18.52 11.51
CA SER A 362 -2.82 -19.71 12.30
C SER A 362 -4.27 -20.14 12.04
N LYS A 363 -4.55 -21.43 12.30
CA LYS A 363 -5.92 -21.95 12.34
C LYS A 363 -6.69 -21.44 13.56
N THR A 364 -5.98 -21.14 14.65
CA THR A 364 -6.47 -20.52 15.88
C THR A 364 -6.12 -19.02 15.87
N ASP A 365 -6.98 -18.22 15.23
CA ASP A 365 -7.00 -16.77 15.46
C ASP A 365 -7.57 -16.55 16.87
N PRO A 366 -6.91 -15.79 17.77
CA PRO A 366 -7.39 -15.54 19.12
C PRO A 366 -8.55 -14.54 19.19
N ALA A 367 -8.80 -13.78 18.11
CA ALA A 367 -9.84 -12.76 18.04
C ALA A 367 -10.49 -12.69 16.65
N PRO A 368 -11.08 -13.80 16.12
CA PRO A 368 -11.70 -13.81 14.82
C PRO A 368 -12.93 -12.89 14.79
N ASP A 369 -13.13 -12.21 13.67
CA ASP A 369 -14.31 -11.38 13.41
C ASP A 369 -15.24 -12.06 12.38
N ARG A 370 -16.22 -11.32 11.89
CA ARG A 370 -17.16 -11.77 10.83
C ARG A 370 -16.47 -12.17 9.51
N ALA A 371 -15.27 -11.67 9.23
CA ALA A 371 -14.51 -12.02 8.03
C ALA A 371 -13.72 -13.33 8.21
N GLY A 372 -13.59 -13.81 9.45
CA GLY A 372 -12.97 -15.07 9.81
C GLY A 372 -11.54 -14.92 10.33
N ARG A 373 -10.82 -16.04 10.37
CA ARG A 373 -9.43 -16.07 10.85
C ARG A 373 -8.47 -15.38 9.89
N THR A 374 -7.44 -14.74 10.43
CA THR A 374 -6.30 -14.21 9.66
C THR A 374 -5.28 -15.33 9.37
N SER A 375 -5.60 -16.12 8.35
CA SER A 375 -4.75 -17.21 7.82
C SER A 375 -4.53 -17.02 6.31
N ARG A 376 -4.03 -18.05 5.63
CA ARG A 376 -4.05 -18.07 4.15
C ARG A 376 -5.49 -18.05 3.66
N TRP A 377 -5.76 -17.37 2.55
CA TRP A 377 -7.10 -17.18 2.01
C TRP A 377 -7.80 -18.50 1.65
N ARG A 378 -7.11 -19.42 0.95
CA ARG A 378 -7.52 -20.83 0.75
C ARG A 378 -7.80 -21.65 2.02
N GLU A 379 -7.45 -21.15 3.20
CA GLU A 379 -7.72 -21.80 4.49
C GLU A 379 -8.79 -21.08 5.34
N VAL A 380 -9.30 -19.91 4.95
CA VAL A 380 -10.30 -19.19 5.76
C VAL A 380 -11.60 -19.99 5.87
N GLU A 381 -12.04 -20.61 4.76
CA GLU A 381 -13.27 -21.40 4.69
C GLU A 381 -13.03 -22.88 4.29
N PRO A 382 -13.89 -23.82 4.75
CA PRO A 382 -13.90 -25.19 4.26
C PRO A 382 -14.04 -25.28 2.73
N GLY A 383 -13.50 -26.33 2.13
CA GLY A 383 -13.55 -26.54 0.68
C GLY A 383 -12.79 -25.48 -0.14
N ARG A 384 -11.90 -24.70 0.48
CA ARG A 384 -11.08 -23.66 -0.17
C ARG A 384 -11.91 -22.59 -0.89
N ARG A 385 -13.14 -22.29 -0.42
CA ARG A 385 -14.09 -21.38 -1.10
C ARG A 385 -13.63 -19.93 -1.21
N ARG A 386 -12.73 -19.47 -0.33
CA ARG A 386 -12.03 -18.16 -0.45
C ARG A 386 -10.58 -18.30 -0.92
N ALA A 387 -10.24 -19.37 -1.65
CA ALA A 387 -8.92 -19.46 -2.29
C ALA A 387 -8.70 -18.33 -3.28
N GLU A 388 -7.45 -17.89 -3.34
CA GLU A 388 -6.90 -16.83 -4.17
C GLU A 388 -7.26 -17.05 -5.65
N GLN A 389 -7.17 -18.31 -6.09
CA GLN A 389 -7.54 -18.78 -7.43
C GLN A 389 -8.99 -18.44 -7.84
N GLY A 390 -9.92 -18.30 -6.88
CA GLY A 390 -11.31 -17.94 -7.16
C GLY A 390 -11.49 -16.51 -7.68
N LEU A 391 -10.48 -15.65 -7.50
CA LEU A 391 -10.36 -14.33 -8.14
C LEU A 391 -9.29 -14.34 -9.24
N LEU A 392 -8.13 -14.92 -8.95
CA LEU A 392 -6.91 -14.80 -9.75
C LEU A 392 -6.80 -15.79 -10.92
N GLY A 393 -7.57 -16.89 -10.92
CA GLY A 393 -7.43 -17.99 -11.88
C GLY A 393 -6.23 -18.92 -11.65
N ILE A 394 -5.18 -18.42 -10.98
CA ILE A 394 -4.01 -19.15 -10.45
C ILE A 394 -3.69 -18.69 -9.02
N GLN A 395 -2.82 -19.40 -8.29
CA GLN A 395 -2.47 -19.05 -6.90
C GLN A 395 -1.07 -19.54 -6.50
N PHE A 396 -0.49 -18.92 -5.47
CA PHE A 396 0.85 -19.26 -4.97
C PHE A 396 1.06 -20.75 -4.74
N ASN A 397 2.16 -21.28 -5.28
CA ASN A 397 2.64 -22.63 -5.01
C ASN A 397 4.07 -22.68 -4.49
N GLY A 398 4.97 -21.78 -4.88
CA GLY A 398 6.35 -21.91 -4.45
C GLY A 398 7.29 -20.74 -4.48
N ILE A 399 8.42 -20.94 -3.79
CA ILE A 399 9.59 -20.06 -3.85
C ILE A 399 10.47 -20.56 -5.00
N VAL A 400 10.99 -19.65 -5.81
CA VAL A 400 11.84 -19.98 -6.96
C VAL A 400 13.31 -19.96 -6.51
N ALA A 401 13.98 -21.13 -6.47
CA ALA A 401 15.34 -21.26 -5.91
C ALA A 401 16.40 -20.42 -6.66
N LYS A 402 16.27 -20.32 -7.98
CA LYS A 402 17.08 -19.49 -8.89
C LYS A 402 16.18 -19.07 -10.04
N PRO A 403 16.32 -17.87 -10.61
CA PRO A 403 15.51 -17.45 -11.75
C PRO A 403 15.61 -18.44 -12.92
N VAL A 404 14.48 -18.78 -13.51
CA VAL A 404 14.37 -19.66 -14.69
C VAL A 404 13.64 -18.92 -15.82
N PRO A 405 13.69 -19.41 -17.07
CA PRO A 405 12.92 -18.81 -18.15
C PRO A 405 11.41 -18.91 -17.93
N LEU A 406 10.66 -17.95 -18.46
CA LEU A 406 9.22 -18.09 -18.67
C LEU A 406 9.02 -18.80 -20.01
N VAL A 407 8.35 -19.95 -20.02
CA VAL A 407 8.14 -20.76 -21.24
C VAL A 407 6.77 -20.43 -21.82
N VAL A 408 6.74 -19.89 -23.04
CA VAL A 408 5.52 -19.38 -23.68
C VAL A 408 4.54 -20.51 -24.04
N LYS A 409 3.26 -20.25 -23.79
CA LYS A 409 2.10 -21.07 -24.19
C LYS A 409 1.07 -20.19 -24.91
N GLU A 410 0.26 -20.81 -25.77
CA GLU A 410 -0.86 -20.14 -26.44
C GLU A 410 -0.40 -18.89 -27.23
N SER A 411 0.71 -18.99 -27.96
CA SER A 411 1.35 -17.87 -28.69
C SER A 411 0.46 -17.18 -29.74
N GLY A 412 -0.64 -17.83 -30.16
CA GLY A 412 -1.69 -17.21 -30.97
C GLY A 412 -2.68 -16.31 -30.19
N HIS A 413 -2.60 -16.28 -28.86
CA HIS A 413 -3.43 -15.45 -28.00
C HIS A 413 -3.09 -13.96 -28.15
N TRP A 414 -4.09 -13.08 -28.01
CA TRP A 414 -3.95 -11.64 -28.28
C TRP A 414 -2.88 -10.96 -27.41
N LEU A 415 -2.56 -11.50 -26.23
CA LEU A 415 -1.48 -10.98 -25.37
C LEU A 415 -0.11 -11.02 -26.08
N TRP A 416 0.16 -12.09 -26.83
CA TRP A 416 1.45 -12.32 -27.48
C TRP A 416 1.54 -11.68 -28.89
N ALA A 417 0.49 -11.00 -29.35
CA ALA A 417 0.45 -10.39 -30.68
C ALA A 417 1.61 -9.42 -30.94
N GLY A 418 2.35 -9.62 -32.04
CA GLY A 418 3.48 -8.76 -32.41
C GLY A 418 4.75 -8.91 -31.56
N THR A 419 4.78 -9.81 -30.58
CA THR A 419 6.00 -10.15 -29.80
C THR A 419 6.96 -11.10 -30.54
N GLY A 420 6.48 -11.77 -31.58
CA GLY A 420 7.24 -12.77 -32.35
C GLY A 420 7.51 -14.09 -31.63
N VAL A 421 6.93 -14.34 -30.45
CA VAL A 421 7.08 -15.61 -29.72
C VAL A 421 6.35 -16.77 -30.40
N ARG A 422 6.76 -18.00 -30.06
CA ARG A 422 6.09 -19.27 -30.38
C ARG A 422 5.89 -20.09 -29.12
N ASP A 423 4.99 -21.06 -29.14
CA ASP A 423 4.85 -22.04 -28.05
C ASP A 423 6.18 -22.76 -27.83
N GLY A 424 6.64 -22.80 -26.57
CA GLY A 424 7.94 -23.33 -26.20
C GLY A 424 9.11 -22.34 -26.27
N ASP A 425 8.91 -21.09 -26.73
CA ASP A 425 9.93 -20.04 -26.60
C ASP A 425 10.24 -19.79 -25.11
N GLU A 426 11.53 -19.76 -24.76
CA GLU A 426 12.00 -19.39 -23.44
C GLU A 426 12.32 -17.89 -23.35
N LEU A 427 11.77 -17.20 -22.35
CA LEU A 427 12.12 -15.82 -22.00
C LEU A 427 13.02 -15.84 -20.75
N PRO A 428 14.36 -15.71 -20.88
CA PRO A 428 15.29 -16.01 -19.78
C PRO A 428 15.09 -15.17 -18.52
N GLY A 429 15.25 -15.80 -17.36
CA GLY A 429 15.23 -15.13 -16.05
C GLY A 429 13.89 -14.53 -15.62
N MET A 430 12.81 -14.72 -16.39
CA MET A 430 11.50 -14.12 -16.15
C MET A 430 10.73 -14.75 -14.99
N VAL A 431 11.02 -15.99 -14.60
CA VAL A 431 10.38 -16.63 -13.43
C VAL A 431 11.32 -16.55 -12.25
N GLY A 432 11.01 -15.70 -11.26
CA GLY A 432 11.86 -15.46 -10.11
C GLY A 432 11.11 -15.10 -8.82
N VAL A 433 11.85 -15.24 -7.71
CA VAL A 433 11.45 -15.08 -6.29
C VAL A 433 10.35 -16.04 -5.85
N GLU A 434 9.14 -15.91 -6.40
CA GLU A 434 7.95 -16.71 -6.07
C GLU A 434 7.15 -17.03 -7.33
N ALA A 435 6.32 -18.07 -7.29
CA ALA A 435 5.50 -18.52 -8.40
C ALA A 435 4.05 -18.81 -7.98
N ASP A 436 3.14 -18.59 -8.93
CA ASP A 436 1.75 -19.02 -8.88
C ASP A 436 1.49 -20.15 -9.90
N ARG A 437 0.50 -21.00 -9.64
CA ARG A 437 0.04 -22.05 -10.57
C ARG A 437 -1.48 -22.22 -10.53
N LEU A 438 -2.01 -22.94 -11.51
CA LEU A 438 -3.36 -23.53 -11.42
C LEU A 438 -3.34 -24.72 -10.44
N ASP A 439 -4.08 -24.62 -9.34
CA ASP A 439 -4.29 -25.69 -8.38
C ASP A 439 -5.61 -26.42 -8.68
N PRO A 440 -5.59 -27.68 -9.15
CA PRO A 440 -6.81 -28.42 -9.48
C PRO A 440 -7.68 -28.76 -8.25
N THR A 441 -7.19 -28.50 -7.04
CA THR A 441 -7.94 -28.70 -5.78
C THR A 441 -8.62 -27.43 -5.26
N ALA A 442 -8.44 -26.28 -5.91
CA ALA A 442 -9.10 -25.02 -5.58
C ALA A 442 -10.18 -24.67 -6.62
N PRO A 443 -11.26 -23.96 -6.23
CA PRO A 443 -12.24 -23.46 -7.19
C PRO A 443 -11.57 -22.54 -8.23
N THR A 444 -11.98 -22.66 -9.49
CA THR A 444 -11.69 -21.67 -10.54
C THR A 444 -12.77 -20.58 -10.56
N PRO A 445 -12.52 -19.41 -11.18
CA PRO A 445 -13.52 -18.35 -11.23
C PRO A 445 -14.76 -18.75 -12.05
N VAL A 446 -15.95 -18.58 -11.46
CA VAL A 446 -17.22 -19.02 -12.05
C VAL A 446 -17.65 -18.10 -13.19
N GLY A 447 -18.17 -18.67 -14.28
CA GLY A 447 -18.68 -17.89 -15.42
C GLY A 447 -17.58 -17.25 -16.27
N SER A 448 -16.39 -17.85 -16.30
CA SER A 448 -15.21 -17.36 -17.00
C SER A 448 -14.51 -18.44 -17.81
N ARG A 449 -13.60 -18.03 -18.69
CA ARG A 449 -12.62 -18.88 -19.39
C ARG A 449 -11.22 -18.55 -18.87
N LEU A 450 -10.53 -19.53 -18.28
CA LEU A 450 -9.13 -19.43 -17.92
C LEU A 450 -8.25 -19.89 -19.09
N THR A 451 -7.21 -19.12 -19.41
CA THR A 451 -6.18 -19.46 -20.40
C THR A 451 -4.80 -19.35 -19.76
N LEU A 452 -3.97 -20.39 -19.90
CA LEU A 452 -2.59 -20.42 -19.40
C LEU A 452 -1.63 -20.00 -20.53
N LEU A 453 -0.96 -18.88 -20.33
CA LEU A 453 -0.15 -18.16 -21.33
C LEU A 453 1.35 -18.48 -21.18
N ALA A 454 1.74 -19.09 -20.06
CA ALA A 454 3.06 -19.66 -19.85
C ALA A 454 2.98 -20.87 -18.92
N GLU A 455 3.92 -21.80 -19.04
CA GLU A 455 4.04 -22.98 -18.17
C GLU A 455 5.52 -23.33 -17.96
N SER A 456 6.07 -22.89 -16.83
CA SER A 456 7.53 -22.87 -16.62
C SER A 456 7.96 -23.78 -15.45
N PRO A 457 8.81 -24.80 -15.67
CA PRO A 457 9.30 -25.65 -14.59
C PRO A 457 10.40 -24.94 -13.79
N TYR A 458 10.32 -25.01 -12.45
CA TYR A 458 11.31 -24.45 -11.54
C TYR A 458 11.53 -25.36 -10.32
N GLN A 459 12.59 -25.12 -9.56
CA GLN A 459 12.84 -25.81 -8.30
C GLN A 459 12.45 -24.96 -7.08
N ASP A 460 11.66 -25.54 -6.18
CA ASP A 460 11.32 -24.94 -4.89
C ASP A 460 12.24 -25.47 -3.79
N PRO A 461 13.07 -24.62 -3.15
CA PRO A 461 14.06 -25.07 -2.17
C PRO A 461 13.45 -25.63 -0.88
N ARG A 462 12.12 -25.52 -0.71
CA ARG A 462 11.37 -26.08 0.43
C ARG A 462 10.90 -27.52 0.17
N THR A 463 11.08 -28.05 -1.05
CA THR A 463 10.64 -29.40 -1.44
C THR A 463 11.73 -30.15 -2.19
N VAL A 464 11.95 -31.43 -1.85
CA VAL A 464 12.94 -32.30 -2.54
C VAL A 464 12.29 -33.13 -3.67
N ALA A 465 11.19 -32.62 -4.23
CA ALA A 465 10.32 -33.35 -5.15
C ALA A 465 10.64 -33.05 -6.63
N ALA A 466 9.79 -33.54 -7.53
CA ALA A 466 9.79 -33.12 -8.93
C ALA A 466 9.63 -31.58 -9.05
N PRO A 467 10.13 -30.96 -10.15
CA PRO A 467 9.99 -29.53 -10.37
C PRO A 467 8.56 -29.03 -10.17
N ALA A 468 8.44 -27.89 -9.50
CA ALA A 468 7.19 -27.15 -9.43
C ALA A 468 6.97 -26.41 -10.76
N ILE A 469 5.71 -26.06 -11.04
CA ILE A 469 5.31 -25.38 -12.28
C ILE A 469 4.81 -23.98 -11.95
N GLN A 470 5.27 -22.97 -12.68
CA GLN A 470 4.75 -21.61 -12.68
C GLN A 470 3.82 -21.42 -13.87
N HIS A 471 2.70 -20.71 -13.70
CA HIS A 471 1.84 -20.28 -14.79
C HIS A 471 1.74 -18.75 -14.87
N THR A 472 1.67 -18.23 -16.08
CA THR A 472 1.08 -16.90 -16.38
C THR A 472 -0.32 -17.14 -16.92
N ALA A 473 -1.31 -16.36 -16.51
CA ALA A 473 -2.70 -16.64 -16.85
C ALA A 473 -3.54 -15.39 -17.14
N VAL A 474 -4.59 -15.58 -17.94
CA VAL A 474 -5.70 -14.63 -18.08
C VAL A 474 -7.03 -15.36 -17.88
N THR A 475 -7.92 -14.71 -17.14
CA THR A 475 -9.31 -15.15 -16.93
C THR A 475 -10.23 -14.16 -17.65
N GLU A 476 -10.98 -14.62 -18.64
CA GLU A 476 -11.96 -13.83 -19.40
C GLU A 476 -13.38 -14.14 -18.89
N TYR A 477 -14.07 -13.16 -18.32
CA TYR A 477 -15.42 -13.32 -17.76
C TYR A 477 -16.50 -13.04 -18.81
N ARG A 478 -17.68 -13.66 -18.66
CA ARG A 478 -18.84 -13.46 -19.56
C ARG A 478 -19.36 -12.02 -19.65
N ASN A 479 -19.11 -11.18 -18.64
CA ASN A 479 -19.45 -9.75 -18.64
C ASN A 479 -18.34 -8.88 -19.28
N GLY A 480 -17.34 -9.49 -19.91
CA GLY A 480 -16.23 -8.79 -20.55
C GLY A 480 -15.06 -8.45 -19.63
N ALA A 481 -15.16 -8.63 -18.31
CA ALA A 481 -14.04 -8.38 -17.40
C ALA A 481 -12.87 -9.34 -17.67
N LEU A 482 -11.65 -8.87 -17.38
CA LEU A 482 -10.41 -9.63 -17.56
C LEU A 482 -9.65 -9.62 -16.24
N VAL A 483 -9.13 -10.76 -15.80
CA VAL A 483 -8.15 -10.82 -14.71
C VAL A 483 -6.86 -11.45 -15.25
N PHE A 484 -5.81 -10.65 -15.36
CA PHE A 484 -4.47 -11.11 -15.73
C PHE A 484 -3.61 -11.30 -14.48
N VAL A 485 -2.83 -12.38 -14.46
CA VAL A 485 -1.85 -12.66 -13.39
C VAL A 485 -0.54 -13.14 -14.02
N ALA A 486 0.53 -12.37 -13.81
CA ALA A 486 1.86 -12.69 -14.31
C ALA A 486 2.42 -13.98 -13.68
N GLY A 487 2.12 -14.21 -12.39
CA GLY A 487 2.54 -15.42 -11.66
C GLY A 487 4.05 -15.48 -11.39
N THR A 488 4.74 -14.34 -11.42
CA THR A 488 6.17 -14.21 -11.08
C THR A 488 6.55 -12.78 -10.71
N PHE A 489 7.54 -12.58 -9.83
CA PHE A 489 7.98 -11.24 -9.39
C PHE A 489 8.70 -10.42 -10.49
N HIS A 490 9.27 -11.02 -11.52
CA HIS A 490 10.16 -10.28 -12.43
C HIS A 490 9.42 -9.56 -13.58
N TRP A 491 8.12 -9.75 -13.74
CA TRP A 491 7.33 -9.07 -14.79
C TRP A 491 7.40 -7.53 -14.76
N PRO A 492 7.30 -6.85 -13.60
CA PRO A 492 7.38 -5.38 -13.54
C PRO A 492 8.81 -4.89 -13.83
N LEU A 493 9.82 -5.67 -13.44
CA LEU A 493 11.24 -5.36 -13.67
C LEU A 493 11.57 -5.40 -15.16
N ALA A 494 11.02 -6.38 -15.87
CA ALA A 494 11.18 -6.53 -17.32
C ALA A 494 10.65 -5.35 -18.15
N LEU A 495 9.93 -4.40 -17.54
CA LEU A 495 9.43 -3.20 -18.19
C LEU A 495 10.43 -2.03 -18.20
N THR A 496 11.40 -1.99 -17.27
CA THR A 496 12.30 -0.82 -17.08
C THR A 496 13.69 -1.13 -16.53
N ALA A 497 13.85 -2.17 -15.70
CA ALA A 497 15.10 -2.46 -15.02
C ALA A 497 16.12 -3.05 -16.02
N PRO A 498 17.27 -2.41 -16.27
CA PRO A 498 18.17 -2.79 -17.38
C PRO A 498 18.63 -4.25 -17.35
N GLU A 499 18.78 -4.85 -16.17
CA GLU A 499 19.22 -6.23 -15.98
C GLU A 499 18.09 -7.28 -16.10
N HIS A 500 16.82 -6.84 -16.18
CA HIS A 500 15.64 -7.69 -16.41
C HIS A 500 14.89 -7.36 -17.71
N LEU A 501 15.21 -6.23 -18.36
CA LEU A 501 14.48 -5.65 -19.49
C LEU A 501 14.20 -6.69 -20.59
N ASN A 502 12.92 -6.82 -20.97
CA ASN A 502 12.50 -7.77 -21.99
C ASN A 502 11.43 -7.15 -22.90
N GLU A 503 11.82 -6.85 -24.14
CA GLU A 503 10.97 -6.22 -25.15
C GLU A 503 9.69 -7.03 -25.45
N LYS A 504 9.76 -8.38 -25.39
CA LYS A 504 8.60 -9.25 -25.59
C LYS A 504 7.58 -9.09 -24.44
N ILE A 505 8.05 -8.88 -23.21
CA ILE A 505 7.21 -8.64 -22.02
C ILE A 505 6.67 -7.21 -21.99
N GLN A 506 7.47 -6.21 -22.38
CA GLN A 506 6.97 -4.86 -22.63
C GLN A 506 5.83 -4.90 -23.65
N LYS A 507 6.03 -5.56 -24.79
CA LYS A 507 5.02 -5.65 -25.84
C LYS A 507 3.77 -6.44 -25.41
N ALA A 508 3.94 -7.52 -24.66
CA ALA A 508 2.80 -8.22 -24.04
C ALA A 508 2.02 -7.31 -23.07
N THR A 509 2.71 -6.47 -22.30
CA THR A 509 2.07 -5.54 -21.34
C THR A 509 1.39 -4.36 -22.03
N GLU A 510 1.94 -3.86 -23.16
CA GLU A 510 1.23 -2.94 -24.05
C GLU A 510 -0.07 -3.55 -24.58
N ASN A 511 -0.03 -4.81 -25.04
CA ASN A 511 -1.21 -5.51 -25.53
C ASN A 511 -2.26 -5.71 -24.44
N LEU A 512 -1.84 -6.00 -23.20
CA LEU A 512 -2.70 -6.09 -22.02
C LEU A 512 -3.43 -4.77 -21.75
N VAL A 513 -2.67 -3.68 -21.62
CA VAL A 513 -3.25 -2.34 -21.42
C VAL A 513 -4.18 -1.98 -22.58
N ALA A 514 -3.72 -2.14 -23.82
CA ALA A 514 -4.51 -1.83 -25.02
C ALA A 514 -5.75 -2.71 -25.18
N ARG A 515 -5.82 -3.89 -24.54
CA ARG A 515 -7.04 -4.71 -24.48
C ARG A 515 -8.00 -4.22 -23.39
N MET A 516 -7.46 -3.84 -22.23
CA MET A 516 -8.21 -3.38 -21.06
C MET A 516 -8.74 -1.95 -21.18
N VAL A 517 -8.11 -1.07 -21.96
CA VAL A 517 -8.61 0.31 -22.18
C VAL A 517 -9.55 0.46 -23.38
N ARG A 518 -9.73 -0.57 -24.21
CA ARG A 518 -10.70 -0.51 -25.32
C ARG A 518 -12.12 -0.40 -24.78
N GLU A 519 -12.94 0.41 -25.44
CA GLU A 519 -14.39 0.38 -25.25
C GLU A 519 -14.91 -0.98 -25.70
N GLN A 520 -15.79 -1.58 -24.89
CA GLN A 520 -16.51 -2.77 -25.33
C GLN A 520 -17.62 -2.32 -26.30
N PRO A 521 -17.77 -2.98 -27.46
CA PRO A 521 -18.72 -2.60 -28.50
C PRO A 521 -20.18 -2.87 -28.11
#